data_AF-A0A3S4VKB5-F1
#
_entry.id   AF-A0A3S4VKB5-F1
#
_cell.length_a   1.000
_cell.length_b   1.000
_cell.length_c   1.000
_cell.angle_alpha   90.00
_cell.angle_beta   90.00
_cell.angle_gamma   90.00
#
_symmetry.space_group_name_H-M   'P 1'
#
loop_
_entity.id
_entity.type
_entity.pdbx_description
1 polymer ?
#
loop_
_entity_poly.entity_id
_entity_poly.type
_entity_poly.pdbx_seq_one_letter_code
_entity_poly.pdbx_strand_id
1 'polypeptide(L)' 'MIAQLLADHPALIPGGPVRVDVDADPQLRSRWGDHVPVTFVDGVLIAYWHLDRDTLLRALTEGPRQVAVVP' A
#
# COMPACT_ATOMS: atom_id res chain seq x y z
N MET A 1 7.46 -9.51 8.65
CA MET A 1 6.11 -9.62 8.04
C MET A 1 5.34 -8.33 8.31
N ILE A 2 4.59 -7.79 7.34
CA ILE A 2 3.83 -6.52 7.47
C ILE A 2 2.82 -6.55 8.62
N ALA A 3 2.04 -7.64 8.75
CA ALA A 3 1.05 -7.75 9.81
C ALA A 3 1.68 -7.64 11.22
N GLN A 4 2.88 -8.18 11.41
CA GLN A 4 3.60 -8.06 12.68
C GLN A 4 4.05 -6.61 12.93
N LEU A 5 4.56 -5.90 11.91
CA LEU A 5 4.90 -4.47 12.04
C LEU A 5 3.70 -3.65 12.52
N LEU A 6 2.51 -3.89 11.95
CA LEU A 6 1.30 -3.18 12.32
C LEU A 6 0.82 -3.53 13.74
N ALA A 7 0.98 -4.79 14.16
CA ALA A 7 0.66 -5.23 15.51
C ALA A 7 1.62 -4.63 16.56
N ASP A 8 2.91 -4.52 16.23
CA ASP A 8 3.95 -3.95 17.10
C ASP A 8 3.84 -2.42 17.19
N HIS A 9 3.34 -1.78 16.14
CA HIS A 9 3.26 -0.33 16.01
C HIS A 9 1.85 0.16 15.62
N PRO A 10 0.82 -0.08 16.45
CA PRO A 10 -0.56 0.29 16.13
C PRO A 10 -0.77 1.81 15.98
N ALA A 11 0.12 2.62 16.55
CA ALA A 11 0.09 4.07 16.44
C ALA A 11 0.49 4.61 15.06
N LEU A 12 1.16 3.81 14.21
CA LEU A 12 1.54 4.25 12.86
C LEU A 12 0.34 4.33 11.92
N ILE A 13 -0.67 3.49 12.13
CA ILE A 13 -1.93 3.53 11.37
C ILE A 13 -3.09 3.39 12.36
N PRO A 14 -3.49 4.49 13.01
CA PRO A 14 -4.65 4.47 13.90
C PRO A 14 -5.90 4.00 13.15
N GLY A 15 -6.51 2.90 13.60
CA GLY A 15 -7.67 2.29 12.93
C GLY A 15 -7.34 1.28 11.82
N GLY A 16 -6.06 1.10 11.49
CA GLY A 16 -5.59 0.13 10.50
C GLY A 16 -5.79 0.54 9.04
N PRO A 17 -5.28 -0.27 8.09
CA PRO A 17 -5.35 0.04 6.67
C PRO A 17 -6.78 -0.14 6.12
N VAL A 18 -7.19 0.78 5.25
CA VAL A 18 -8.42 0.63 4.47
C VAL A 18 -8.16 -0.33 3.31
N ARG A 19 -9.10 -1.25 3.07
CA ARG A 19 -9.08 -2.17 1.92
C ARG A 19 -10.15 -1.76 0.93
N VAL A 20 -9.76 -1.67 -0.34
CA VAL A 20 -10.67 -1.41 -1.46
C VAL A 20 -10.57 -2.59 -2.41
N ASP A 21 -11.71 -3.18 -2.75
CA ASP A 21 -11.80 -4.23 -3.75
C ASP A 21 -11.81 -3.60 -5.15
N VAL A 22 -10.81 -3.94 -5.97
CA VAL A 22 -10.69 -3.39 -7.32
C VAL A 22 -11.73 -3.97 -8.27
N ASP A 23 -12.24 -5.18 -8.00
CA ASP A 23 -13.21 -5.84 -8.88
C ASP A 23 -14.63 -5.24 -8.74
N ALA A 24 -14.87 -4.49 -7.67
CA ALA A 24 -16.14 -3.81 -7.42
C ALA A 24 -16.36 -2.56 -8.31
N ASP A 25 -15.30 -2.01 -8.93
CA ASP A 25 -15.38 -0.84 -9.81
C ASP A 25 -14.65 -1.11 -11.13
N PRO A 26 -15.34 -1.06 -12.30
CA PRO A 26 -14.71 -1.26 -13.61
C PRO A 26 -13.52 -0.33 -13.90
N GLN A 27 -13.54 0.90 -13.39
CA GLN A 27 -12.44 1.85 -13.56
C GLN A 27 -11.22 1.44 -12.74
N LEU A 28 -11.42 0.98 -11.51
CA LEU A 28 -10.33 0.47 -10.66
C LEU A 28 -9.77 -0.83 -11.23
N ARG A 29 -10.63 -1.75 -11.65
CA ARG A 29 -10.20 -3.01 -12.29
C ARG A 29 -9.39 -2.76 -13.55
N SER A 30 -9.86 -1.85 -14.42
CA SER A 30 -9.14 -1.50 -15.65
C SER A 30 -7.78 -0.88 -15.37
N ARG A 31 -7.62 -0.14 -14.27
CA ARG A 31 -6.38 0.57 -13.94
C ARG A 31 -5.39 -0.26 -13.14
N TRP A 32 -5.87 -1.11 -12.25
CA TRP A 32 -5.05 -1.78 -11.23
C TRP A 32 -5.17 -3.30 -11.21
N GLY A 33 -6.13 -3.89 -11.93
CA GLY A 33 -6.49 -5.31 -11.82
C GLY A 33 -5.31 -6.27 -12.02
N ASP A 34 -4.41 -5.96 -12.96
CA ASP A 34 -3.23 -6.81 -13.22
C ASP A 34 -2.12 -6.64 -12.16
N HIS A 35 -2.21 -5.62 -11.32
CA HIS A 35 -1.12 -5.17 -10.43
C HIS A 35 -1.45 -5.31 -8.94
N VAL A 36 -2.56 -5.99 -8.61
CA VAL A 36 -3.03 -6.15 -7.24
C VAL A 36 -2.17 -7.12 -6.42
N PRO A 37 -1.99 -6.87 -5.10
CA PRO A 37 -2.42 -5.67 -4.38
C PRO A 37 -1.61 -4.42 -4.74
N VAL A 38 -2.29 -3.27 -4.76
CA VAL A 38 -1.68 -1.93 -4.85
C VAL A 38 -1.74 -1.25 -3.49
N THR A 39 -0.61 -0.68 -3.04
CA THR A 39 -0.55 -0.02 -1.73
C THR A 39 -0.27 1.46 -1.88
N PHE A 40 -1.13 2.28 -1.26
CA PHE A 40 -0.96 3.71 -1.16
C PHE A 40 -0.72 4.12 0.30
N VAL A 41 0.13 5.12 0.49
CA VAL A 41 0.28 5.86 1.75
C VAL A 41 0.19 7.33 1.40
N ASP A 42 -0.69 8.07 2.06
CA ASP A 42 -0.96 9.50 1.83
C ASP A 42 -1.15 9.85 0.33
N GLY A 43 -1.87 9.00 -0.39
CA GLY A 43 -2.16 9.16 -1.83
C GLY A 43 -1.00 8.79 -2.77
N VAL A 44 0.17 8.43 -2.25
CA VAL A 44 1.33 8.02 -3.03
C VAL A 44 1.39 6.50 -3.13
N LEU A 45 1.52 6.00 -4.36
CA LEU A 45 1.68 4.58 -4.63
C LEU A 45 3.10 4.11 -4.25
N ILE A 46 3.19 3.19 -3.30
CA ILE A 46 4.46 2.70 -2.76
C ILE A 46 4.77 1.23 -3.09
N ALA A 47 3.80 0.47 -3.64
CA ALA A 47 4.01 -0.92 -4.02
C ALA A 47 2.95 -1.47 -4.97
N TYR A 48 3.38 -2.43 -5.80
CA TYR A 48 2.57 -3.36 -6.59
C TYR A 48 2.93 -4.79 -6.20
N TRP A 49 1.94 -5.71 -6.17
CA TRP A 49 2.05 -7.14 -5.87
C TRP A 49 2.62 -7.50 -4.48
N HIS A 50 3.75 -6.94 -4.11
CA HIS A 50 4.49 -7.21 -2.88
C HIS A 50 4.87 -5.89 -2.19
N LEU A 51 4.60 -5.83 -0.89
CA LEU A 51 5.03 -4.73 -0.02
C LEU A 51 5.98 -5.29 1.03
N ASP A 52 7.20 -4.78 1.07
CA ASP A 52 8.16 -5.14 2.12
C ASP A 52 8.02 -4.25 3.36
N ARG A 53 8.49 -4.77 4.49
CA ARG A 53 8.36 -4.14 5.81
C ARG A 53 9.04 -2.78 5.87
N ASP A 54 10.22 -2.66 5.31
CA ASP A 54 11.05 -1.47 5.44
C ASP A 54 10.52 -0.36 4.51
N THR A 55 10.03 -0.70 3.32
CA THR A 55 9.31 0.27 2.46
C THR A 55 8.07 0.83 3.16
N LEU A 56 7.24 -0.03 3.77
CA LEU A 56 6.08 0.44 4.52
C LEU A 56 6.48 1.31 5.72
N LEU A 57 7.44 0.85 6.53
CA LEU A 57 7.89 1.58 7.71
C LEU A 57 8.41 2.97 7.33
N ARG A 58 9.28 3.04 6.33
CA ARG A 58 9.81 4.32 5.82
C ARG A 58 8.71 5.22 5.29
N ALA A 59 7.75 4.68 4.54
CA ALA A 59 6.63 5.48 4.04
C ALA A 59 5.82 6.12 5.19
N LEU A 60 5.61 5.39 6.29
CA LEU A 60 4.84 5.86 7.46
C LEU A 60 5.63 6.80 8.38
N THR A 61 6.96 6.70 8.44
CA THR A 61 7.78 7.49 9.37
C THR A 61 8.58 8.61 8.72
N GLU A 62 9.04 8.41 7.48
CA GLU A 62 9.85 9.35 6.70
C GLU A 62 9.05 10.01 5.55
N GLY A 63 7.85 9.50 5.25
CA GLY A 63 7.01 9.92 4.12
C GLY A 63 7.14 8.99 2.91
N PRO A 64 6.07 8.84 2.12
CA PRO A 64 6.02 7.87 1.02
C PRO A 64 6.84 8.33 -0.19
N ARG A 65 7.39 7.35 -0.93
CA ARG A 65 8.09 7.57 -2.19
C ARG A 65 7.41 6.77 -3.28
N GLN A 66 7.18 7.40 -4.42
CA GLN A 66 6.54 6.74 -5.54
C GLN A 66 7.45 5.66 -6.11
N VAL A 67 6.89 4.49 -6.37
CA VAL A 67 7.60 3.43 -7.12
C VAL A 67 7.70 3.85 -8.58
N ALA A 68 8.89 3.72 -9.16
CA ALA A 68 9.06 3.88 -10.60
C ALA A 68 8.24 2.78 -11.29
N VAL A 69 7.20 3.19 -12.02
CA VAL A 69 6.48 2.29 -12.92
C VAL A 69 7.44 2.00 -14.07
N VAL A 70 7.94 0.77 -14.16
CA VAL A 70 8.67 0.32 -15.35
C VAL A 70 7.58 0.04 -16.40
N PRO A 71 7.57 0.76 -17.53
CA PRO A 71 6.58 0.58 -18.58
C PRO A 71 6.72 -0.76 -19.30
#